data_AF-A0A8X6W8S5-F1
#
_entry.id   AF-A0A8X6W8S5-F1
#
_cell.length_a   1.000
_cell.length_b   1.000
_cell.length_c   1.000
_cell.angle_alpha   90.00
_cell.angle_beta   90.00
_cell.angle_gamma   90.00
#
_symmetry.space_group_name_H-M   'P 1'
#
loop_
_entity.id
_entity.type
_entity.pdbx_description
1 polymer ?
#
loop_
_entity_poly.entity_id
_entity_poly.type
_entity_poly.pdbx_seq_one_letter_code
_entity_poly.pdbx_strand_id
1 'polypeptide(L)'
;MKCFATLENSLTKLTYRLILSSRHRVRRRNVNFDYEAREDPTFKYEAEFYFFTLDKAINALESRFDLISTHSNYFQFLYNICDLKDTPQNDELKYCKDLETVLTDGNSSDINVLDLADEIVAV
;
A
#
# COMPACT_ATOMS: atom_id res chain seq x y z
N MET A 1 3.98 20.25 -12.28
CA MET A 1 2.97 20.61 -11.27
C MET A 1 1.57 20.97 -11.82
N LYS A 2 1.36 21.27 -13.12
CA LYS A 2 0.03 21.65 -13.65
C LYS A 2 -1.01 20.52 -13.66
N CYS A 3 -0.59 19.25 -13.68
CA CYS A 3 -1.52 18.10 -13.69
C CYS A 3 -2.28 17.94 -12.36
N PHE A 4 -1.67 18.27 -11.22
CA PHE A 4 -2.28 18.08 -9.90
C PHE A 4 -3.47 19.03 -9.67
N ALA A 5 -3.30 20.32 -9.99
CA ALA A 5 -4.36 21.32 -9.92
C ALA A 5 -5.52 21.04 -10.89
N THR A 6 -5.27 20.33 -11.98
CA THR A 6 -6.30 19.94 -12.95
C THR A 6 -7.12 18.75 -12.44
N LEU A 7 -6.47 17.82 -11.73
CA LEU A 7 -7.11 16.70 -11.05
C LEU A 7 -7.98 17.17 -9.88
N GLU A 8 -7.49 18.08 -9.02
CA GLU A 8 -8.26 18.63 -7.91
C GLU A 8 -9.51 19.38 -8.38
N ASN A 9 -9.39 20.18 -9.45
CA ASN A 9 -10.52 20.90 -10.06
C ASN A 9 -11.54 19.95 -10.70
N SER A 10 -11.08 18.84 -11.27
CA SER A 10 -11.96 17.84 -11.88
C SER A 10 -12.70 17.04 -10.81
N LEU A 11 -12.02 16.69 -9.72
CA LEU A 11 -12.61 16.02 -8.55
C LEU A 11 -13.63 16.91 -7.85
N THR A 12 -13.33 18.20 -7.64
CA THR A 12 -14.30 19.16 -7.08
C THR A 12 -15.51 19.34 -8.00
N LYS A 13 -15.32 19.46 -9.32
CA LYS A 13 -16.45 19.54 -10.25
C LYS A 13 -17.31 18.27 -10.24
N LEU A 14 -16.70 17.09 -10.10
CA LEU A 14 -17.44 15.83 -10.03
C LEU A 14 -18.25 15.73 -8.72
N THR A 15 -17.66 16.10 -7.58
CA THR A 15 -18.34 16.09 -6.28
C THR A 15 -19.50 17.08 -6.24
N TYR A 16 -19.31 18.32 -6.72
CA TYR A 16 -20.41 19.29 -6.83
C TYR A 16 -21.55 18.80 -7.72
N ARG A 17 -21.26 18.10 -8.83
CA ARG A 17 -22.28 17.55 -9.73
C ARG A 17 -23.06 16.39 -9.09
N LEU A 18 -22.38 15.50 -8.36
CA LEU A 18 -22.98 14.40 -7.62
C LEU A 18 -23.90 14.92 -6.50
N ILE A 19 -23.48 15.97 -5.79
CA ILE A 19 -24.29 16.63 -4.75
C ILE A 19 -25.55 17.26 -5.36
N LEU A 20 -25.44 17.94 -6.50
CA LEU A 20 -26.57 18.59 -7.19
C LEU A 20 -27.55 17.59 -7.81
N SER A 21 -27.06 16.48 -8.37
CA SER A 21 -27.88 15.42 -8.97
C SER A 21 -28.67 14.62 -7.94
N SER A 22 -28.32 14.70 -6.66
CA SER A 22 -28.95 13.94 -5.56
C SER A 22 -30.11 14.67 -4.90
N ARG A 23 -30.59 15.80 -5.46
CA ARG A 23 -31.83 16.46 -5.00
C ARG A 23 -33.08 15.68 -5.44
N HIS A 24 -33.13 14.39 -5.10
CA HIS A 24 -34.40 13.69 -4.98
C HIS A 24 -35.19 14.38 -3.86
N ARG A 25 -36.42 14.79 -4.14
CA ARG A 25 -37.31 15.37 -3.12
C ARG A 25 -37.55 14.28 -2.07
N VAL A 26 -36.82 14.32 -0.97
CA VAL A 26 -36.95 13.34 0.12
C VAL A 26 -38.38 13.44 0.64
N ARG A 27 -39.16 12.38 0.46
CA ARG A 27 -40.51 12.27 1.05
C ARG A 27 -40.35 12.41 2.56
N ARG A 28 -40.94 13.45 3.15
CA ARG A 28 -40.98 13.59 4.61
C ARG A 28 -41.71 12.37 5.17
N ARG A 29 -40.99 11.52 5.92
CA ARG A 29 -41.62 10.54 6.80
C ARG A 29 -42.38 11.33 7.86
N ASN A 30 -43.65 10.98 8.08
CA ASN A 30 -44.32 11.39 9.31
C ASN A 30 -43.62 10.66 10.46
N VAL A 31 -42.76 11.38 11.16
CA VAL A 31 -42.26 11.00 12.47
C VAL A 31 -43.14 11.68 13.51
N ASN A 32 -43.33 11.02 14.65
CA ASN A 32 -44.14 11.60 15.73
C ASN A 32 -43.40 12.72 16.46
N PHE A 33 -42.05 12.72 16.37
CA PHE A 33 -41.19 13.71 17.01
C PHE A 33 -40.03 14.13 16.11
N ASP A 34 -39.69 15.43 16.14
CA ASP A 34 -38.65 16.03 15.28
C ASP A 34 -37.24 15.47 15.49
N TYR A 35 -36.95 14.84 16.64
CA TYR A 35 -35.66 14.22 16.94
C TYR A 35 -35.47 12.86 16.24
N GLU A 36 -36.56 12.19 15.82
CA GLU A 36 -36.51 10.87 15.15
C GLU A 36 -36.16 10.98 13.65
N ALA A 37 -36.28 12.18 13.08
CA ALA A 37 -36.07 12.42 11.64
C ALA A 37 -34.66 12.89 11.27
N ARG A 38 -33.80 13.24 12.23
CA ARG A 38 -32.46 13.76 11.96
C ARG A 38 -31.40 12.77 12.42
N GLU A 39 -31.01 11.88 11.51
CA GLU A 39 -29.62 11.41 11.58
C GLU A 39 -28.73 12.61 11.30
N ASP A 40 -27.76 12.86 12.17
CA ASP A 40 -26.80 13.95 11.98
C ASP A 40 -26.05 13.70 10.66
N PRO A 41 -26.21 14.58 9.65
CA PRO A 41 -25.53 14.42 8.37
C PRO A 41 -24.00 14.30 8.52
N THR A 42 -23.47 14.86 9.61
CA THR A 42 -22.06 14.78 10.00
C THR A 42 -21.67 13.36 10.36
N PHE A 43 -22.45 12.70 11.22
CA PHE A 43 -22.21 11.32 11.63
C PHE A 43 -22.30 10.36 10.44
N LYS A 44 -23.25 10.61 9.54
CA LYS A 44 -23.40 9.83 8.30
C LYS A 44 -22.19 9.97 7.37
N TYR A 45 -21.67 11.19 7.19
CA TYR A 45 -20.44 11.43 6.42
C TYR A 45 -19.22 10.77 7.07
N GLU A 46 -19.09 10.86 8.39
CA GLU A 46 -18.00 10.21 9.14
C GLU A 46 -18.02 8.70 8.96
N ALA A 47 -19.17 8.05 9.17
CA ALA A 47 -19.33 6.60 9.05
C ALA A 47 -19.19 6.09 7.61
N GLU A 48 -19.94 6.68 6.66
CA GLU A 48 -20.06 6.12 5.32
C GLU A 48 -18.92 6.53 4.38
N PHE A 49 -18.25 7.65 4.65
CA PHE A 49 -17.18 8.15 3.79
C PHE A 49 -15.83 8.19 4.50
N TYR A 50 -15.73 8.87 5.65
CA TYR A 50 -14.43 9.09 6.29
C TYR A 50 -13.81 7.78 6.80
N PHE A 51 -14.49 7.06 7.70
CA PHE A 51 -14.00 5.79 8.24
C PHE A 51 -13.87 4.73 7.15
N PHE A 52 -14.84 4.63 6.25
CA PHE A 52 -14.73 3.72 5.10
C PHE A 52 -13.47 3.98 4.26
N THR A 53 -13.17 5.24 3.95
CA THR A 53 -11.97 5.60 3.17
C THR A 53 -10.69 5.30 3.94
N LEU A 54 -10.67 5.59 5.25
CA LEU A 54 -9.53 5.26 6.10
C LEU A 54 -9.28 3.76 6.17
N ASP A 55 -10.31 2.95 6.40
CA ASP A 55 -10.19 1.50 6.44
C ASP A 55 -9.69 0.96 5.12
N LYS A 56 -10.17 1.47 3.98
CA LYS A 56 -9.66 1.08 2.67
C LYS A 56 -8.19 1.48 2.47
N ALA A 57 -7.80 2.66 2.92
CA ALA A 57 -6.41 3.11 2.85
C ALA A 57 -5.49 2.24 3.72
N ILE A 58 -5.90 1.94 4.95
CA ILE A 58 -5.16 1.07 5.88
C ILE A 58 -4.98 -0.32 5.27
N ASN A 59 -6.08 -0.97 4.85
CA ASN A 59 -6.02 -2.30 4.23
C ASN A 59 -5.13 -2.31 2.97
N ALA A 60 -5.19 -1.26 2.15
CA ALA A 60 -4.35 -1.15 0.96
C ALA A 60 -2.86 -0.93 1.29
N LEU A 61 -2.55 -0.31 2.42
CA LEU A 61 -1.19 -0.09 2.89
C LEU A 61 -0.62 -1.33 3.58
N GLU A 62 -1.41 -2.06 4.36
CA GLU A 62 -0.96 -3.27 5.07
C GLU A 62 -0.30 -4.27 4.12
N SER A 63 -1.00 -4.70 3.06
CA SER A 63 -0.43 -5.66 2.11
C SER A 63 0.83 -5.14 1.41
N ARG A 64 0.96 -3.82 1.22
CA ARG A 64 2.15 -3.21 0.62
C ARG A 64 3.30 -3.15 1.61
N PHE A 65 3.02 -2.87 2.88
CA PHE A 65 4.00 -2.92 3.95
C PHE A 65 4.54 -4.33 4.12
N ASP A 66 3.68 -5.34 4.10
CA ASP A 66 4.08 -6.74 4.17
C ASP A 66 5.00 -7.09 3.00
N LEU A 67 4.60 -6.77 1.76
CA LEU A 67 5.41 -7.02 0.57
C LEU A 67 6.79 -6.35 0.65
N ILE A 68 6.83 -5.07 1.02
CA ILE A 68 8.09 -4.32 1.15
C ILE A 68 8.95 -4.90 2.27
N SER A 69 8.34 -5.31 3.38
CA SER A 69 9.05 -5.91 4.51
C SER A 69 9.63 -7.26 4.14
N THR A 70 8.86 -8.13 3.48
CA THR A 70 9.34 -9.42 2.97
C THR A 70 10.47 -9.24 1.97
N HIS A 71 10.32 -8.32 1.00
CA HIS A 71 11.38 -8.01 0.05
C HIS A 71 12.64 -7.50 0.78
N SER A 72 12.48 -6.56 1.71
CA SER A 72 13.62 -6.05 2.49
C SER A 72 14.31 -7.17 3.27
N ASN A 73 13.59 -8.07 3.91
CA ASN A 73 14.21 -9.14 4.70
C ASN A 73 15.19 -10.02 3.90
N TYR A 74 14.89 -10.28 2.63
CA TYR A 74 15.75 -11.12 1.77
C TYR A 74 16.78 -10.31 0.97
N PHE A 75 16.45 -9.09 0.54
CA PHE A 75 17.31 -8.29 -0.33
C PHE A 75 18.12 -7.21 0.42
N GLN A 76 17.88 -6.98 1.71
CA GLN A 76 18.49 -5.86 2.45
C GLN A 76 20.01 -5.92 2.47
N PHE A 77 20.63 -7.10 2.47
CA PHE A 77 22.08 -7.21 2.44
C PHE A 77 22.63 -6.52 1.17
N LEU A 78 21.99 -6.69 0.01
CA LEU A 78 22.38 -6.06 -1.24
C LEU A 78 22.21 -4.53 -1.27
N TYR A 79 21.57 -3.91 -0.28
CA TYR A 79 21.43 -2.44 -0.26
C TYR A 79 22.73 -1.72 0.08
N ASN A 80 23.61 -2.39 0.84
CA ASN A 80 24.91 -1.85 1.25
C ASN A 80 26.03 -2.82 0.84
N ILE A 81 26.18 -3.05 -0.48
CA ILE A 81 27.18 -3.98 -1.04
C ILE A 81 28.62 -3.62 -0.59
N CYS A 82 28.90 -2.33 -0.37
CA CYS A 82 30.21 -1.89 0.11
C CYS A 82 30.57 -2.46 1.49
N ASP A 83 29.58 -2.58 2.39
CA ASP A 83 29.78 -3.08 3.75
C ASP A 83 29.90 -4.61 3.78
N LEU A 84 29.42 -5.28 2.72
CA LEU A 84 29.48 -6.73 2.58
C LEU A 84 30.89 -7.27 2.35
N LYS A 85 31.80 -6.47 1.80
CA LYS A 85 33.21 -6.87 1.62
C LYS A 85 33.90 -7.17 2.95
N ASP A 86 33.48 -6.47 3.99
CA ASP A 86 34.06 -6.60 5.34
C ASP A 86 33.30 -7.64 6.18
N THR A 87 32.16 -8.18 5.70
CA THR A 87 31.45 -9.27 6.39
C THR A 87 32.16 -10.61 6.24
N PRO A 88 32.08 -11.49 7.26
CA PRO A 88 32.63 -12.83 7.15
C PRO A 88 31.97 -13.59 5.99
N GLN A 89 32.77 -14.24 5.16
CA GLN A 89 32.31 -15.01 3.99
C GLN A 89 31.21 -16.05 4.33
N ASN A 90 31.21 -16.59 5.55
CA ASN A 90 30.18 -17.52 6.02
C ASN A 90 28.79 -16.87 6.18
N ASP A 91 28.75 -15.60 6.59
CA ASP A 91 27.50 -14.87 6.76
C ASP A 91 26.96 -14.40 5.41
N GLU A 92 27.83 -13.93 4.50
CA GLU A 92 27.48 -13.59 3.12
C GLU A 92 26.86 -14.77 2.36
N LEU A 93 27.53 -15.94 2.38
CA LEU A 93 27.03 -17.14 1.73
C LEU A 93 25.67 -17.60 2.28
N LYS A 94 25.40 -17.33 3.56
CA LYS A 94 24.10 -17.63 4.15
C LYS A 94 23.02 -16.75 3.54
N TYR A 95 23.26 -15.44 3.43
CA TYR A 95 22.31 -14.52 2.80
C TYR A 95 22.05 -14.87 1.33
N CYS A 96 23.10 -15.22 0.56
CA CYS A 96 22.94 -15.67 -0.82
C CYS A 96 22.10 -16.96 -0.92
N LYS A 97 22.29 -17.93 -0.02
CA LYS A 97 21.49 -19.17 0.01
C LYS A 97 20.03 -18.94 0.37
N ASP A 98 19.78 -18.09 1.35
CA ASP A 98 18.43 -17.72 1.74
C ASP A 98 17.71 -17.05 0.55
N LEU A 99 18.41 -16.19 -0.20
CA LEU A 99 17.88 -15.56 -1.41
C LEU A 99 17.63 -16.57 -2.54
N GLU A 100 18.55 -17.49 -2.81
CA GLU A 100 18.38 -18.54 -3.83
C GLU A 100 17.16 -19.39 -3.53
N THR A 101 16.97 -19.76 -2.26
CA THR A 101 15.81 -20.53 -1.82
C THR A 101 14.49 -19.80 -2.09
N VAL A 102 14.44 -18.49 -1.83
CA VAL A 102 13.25 -17.66 -2.07
C VAL A 102 12.95 -17.48 -3.56
N LEU A 103 14.00 -17.46 -4.39
CA LEU A 103 13.91 -17.32 -5.85
C LEU A 103 13.91 -18.68 -6.57
N THR A 104 13.71 -19.78 -5.84
CA THR A 104 13.57 -21.11 -6.42
C THR A 104 12.10 -21.47 -6.53
N ASP A 105 11.65 -21.75 -7.75
CA ASP A 105 10.37 -22.39 -8.01
C ASP A 105 10.60 -23.83 -8.49
N GLY A 106 10.30 -24.79 -7.60
CA GLY A 106 10.52 -26.22 -7.86
C GLY A 106 11.99 -26.57 -8.06
N ASN A 107 12.37 -26.88 -9.31
CA ASN A 107 13.75 -27.26 -9.67
C ASN A 107 14.48 -26.16 -10.45
N SER A 108 13.85 -25.02 -10.69
CA SER A 108 14.47 -23.86 -11.33
C SER A 108 14.69 -22.76 -10.31
N SER A 109 15.92 -22.28 -10.22
CA SER A 109 16.25 -21.07 -9.47
C SER A 109 16.66 -19.97 -10.44
N ASP A 110 16.22 -18.75 -10.16
CA ASP A 110 16.60 -17.58 -10.95
C ASP A 110 18.07 -17.17 -10.74
N ILE A 111 18.67 -17.61 -9.63
CA ILE A 111 20.05 -17.26 -9.25
C ILE A 111 20.84 -18.50 -8.82
N ASN A 112 22.17 -18.40 -8.89
CA ASN A 112 23.10 -19.39 -8.35
C ASN A 112 23.89 -18.75 -7.19
N VAL A 113 23.91 -19.42 -6.04
CA VAL A 113 24.60 -18.91 -4.83
C VAL A 113 26.07 -18.62 -5.05
N LEU A 114 26.79 -19.48 -5.77
CA LEU A 114 28.23 -19.35 -5.95
C LEU A 114 28.54 -18.17 -6.88
N ASP A 115 27.80 -18.08 -7.99
CA ASP A 115 27.96 -16.99 -8.95
C ASP A 115 27.65 -15.63 -8.28
N LEU A 116 26.58 -15.55 -7.49
CA LEU A 116 26.21 -14.33 -6.78
C LEU A 116 27.25 -13.90 -5.73
N ALA A 117 27.78 -14.84 -4.95
CA ALA A 117 28.82 -14.54 -3.97
C ALA A 117 30.11 -14.06 -4.64
N ASP A 118 30.52 -14.70 -5.75
CA ASP A 118 31.69 -14.28 -6.51
C ASP A 118 31.51 -12.88 -7.12
N GLU A 119 30.31 -12.54 -7.60
CA GLU A 119 29.98 -11.20 -8.09
C GLU A 119 30.06 -10.13 -6.99
N ILE A 120 29.55 -10.40 -5.79
CA ILE A 120 29.55 -9.45 -4.67
C ILE A 120 30.98 -9.13 -4.22
N VAL A 121 31.86 -10.14 -4.14
CA VAL A 121 33.27 -9.95 -3.80
C VAL A 121 34.04 -9.21 -4.90
N ALA A 122 33.61 -9.34 -6.16
CA ALA A 122 34.25 -8.71 -7.31
C ALA A 122 33.86 -7.24 -7.54
N VAL A 123 32.72 -6.77 -7.00
CA VAL A 123 32.35 -5.34 -6.89
C VAL A 123 33.38 -4.62 -6.03
#